data_AF-A0A3N1D2P3-F1
#
_entry.id   AF-A0A3N1D2P3-F1
#
_cell.length_a   1.000
_cell.length_b   1.000
_cell.length_c   1.000
_cell.angle_alpha   90.00
_cell.angle_beta   90.00
_cell.angle_gamma   90.00
#
_symmetry.space_group_name_H-M   'P 1'
#
loop_
_entity.id
_entity.type
_entity.pdbx_description
1 polymer ?
#
loop_
_entity_poly.entity_id
_entity_poly.type
_entity_poly.pdbx_seq_one_letter_code
_entity_poly.pdbx_strand_id
1 'polypeptide(L)'
;MEDIRFASVLRRLLDERYRGNRREFARRLHISESALSQYVRGKATPGLAMLVAIARELDVSLDLLVLGVDREPAAPDYGEFVAHLEYAFNRSRAESASTRDYVARVGAALAEQIEGVVKATLAEAAPRGLTTAEIIRLEGHSRTTRIATADLGSDIVLLGFDPAAPDGAQSAAGPFTGVVTGNIKKGRTYTYAIPEGAEWRFKATRLRQVVALVGGLSLAAVDRHLRFHESARSLVPGFVIYDTDPASAADDPLFERIADFTDPSTGRVVLSTSYTDQIYVPVEPKYHQRVVADYEETVRSGPRLTFA
;
A
#
# COMPACT_ATOMS: atom_id res chain seq x y z
N MET A 1 -64.50 9.87 52.06
CA MET A 1 -63.84 8.65 52.57
C MET A 1 -64.08 7.61 51.49
N GLU A 2 -63.07 7.27 50.69
CA GLU A 2 -63.23 6.34 49.57
C GLU A 2 -63.41 4.92 50.10
N ASP A 3 -64.44 4.22 49.62
CA ASP A 3 -64.77 2.86 50.03
C ASP A 3 -63.75 1.87 49.46
N ILE A 4 -63.18 1.01 50.29
CA ILE A 4 -62.23 -0.03 49.85
C ILE A 4 -63.01 -1.11 49.09
N ARG A 5 -62.69 -1.31 47.80
CA ARG A 5 -63.43 -2.22 46.89
C ARG A 5 -62.65 -3.47 46.50
N PHE A 6 -61.50 -3.71 47.14
CA PHE A 6 -60.54 -4.78 46.81
C PHE A 6 -61.17 -6.13 46.43
N ALA A 7 -62.01 -6.72 47.28
CA ALA A 7 -62.58 -8.04 47.02
C ALA A 7 -63.44 -8.08 45.74
N SER A 8 -64.22 -7.03 45.51
CA SER A 8 -65.07 -6.90 44.32
C SER A 8 -64.25 -6.67 43.05
N VAL A 9 -63.20 -5.85 43.13
CA VAL A 9 -62.29 -5.56 42.01
C VAL A 9 -61.45 -6.80 41.67
N LEU A 10 -60.87 -7.45 42.67
CA LEU A 10 -60.09 -8.68 42.48
C LEU A 10 -60.96 -9.78 41.85
N ARG A 11 -62.20 -9.95 42.32
CA ARG A 11 -63.13 -10.90 41.72
C ARG A 11 -63.36 -10.58 40.24
N ARG A 12 -63.66 -9.32 39.91
CA ARG A 12 -63.87 -8.87 38.53
C ARG A 12 -62.65 -9.14 37.66
N LEU A 13 -61.46 -8.73 38.09
CA LEU A 13 -60.21 -8.91 37.33
C LEU A 13 -59.87 -10.39 37.11
N LEU A 14 -60.09 -11.24 38.12
CA LEU A 14 -59.92 -12.69 37.98
C LEU A 14 -60.97 -13.32 37.06
N ASP A 15 -62.20 -12.82 37.09
CA ASP A 15 -63.27 -13.26 36.19
C ASP A 15 -63.10 -12.74 34.76
N GLU A 16 -62.32 -11.69 34.53
CA GLU A 16 -61.99 -11.19 33.19
C GLU A 16 -60.78 -11.93 32.62
N ARG A 17 -59.71 -12.09 33.40
CA ARG A 17 -58.41 -12.57 32.91
C ARG A 17 -58.10 -14.05 33.20
N TYR A 18 -58.75 -14.66 34.20
CA TYR A 18 -58.42 -16.02 34.69
C TYR A 18 -59.66 -16.92 34.85
N ARG A 19 -60.68 -16.80 33.99
CA ARG A 19 -61.85 -17.70 33.99
C ARG A 19 -61.41 -19.16 33.93
N GLY A 20 -61.77 -19.93 34.96
CA GLY A 20 -61.44 -21.36 35.04
C GLY A 20 -60.01 -21.71 35.48
N ASN A 21 -59.11 -20.72 35.65
CA ASN A 21 -57.69 -20.97 35.95
C ASN A 21 -57.16 -20.26 37.21
N ARG A 22 -58.04 -20.05 38.20
CA ARG A 22 -57.68 -19.44 39.49
C ARG A 22 -56.61 -20.23 40.27
N ARG A 23 -56.46 -21.53 39.98
CA ARG A 23 -55.41 -22.38 40.54
C ARG A 23 -54.02 -21.95 40.07
N GLU A 24 -53.88 -21.56 38.80
CA GLU A 24 -52.60 -21.07 38.28
C GLU A 24 -52.24 -19.72 38.89
N PHE A 25 -53.22 -18.81 39.02
CA PHE A 25 -53.02 -17.52 39.68
C PHE A 25 -52.54 -17.69 41.14
N ALA A 26 -53.16 -18.58 41.91
CA ALA A 26 -52.73 -18.88 43.29
C ALA A 26 -51.29 -19.42 43.34
N ARG A 27 -50.93 -20.32 42.40
CA ARG A 27 -49.58 -20.88 42.30
C ARG A 27 -48.53 -19.83 41.99
N ARG A 28 -48.79 -18.90 41.05
CA ARG A 28 -47.85 -17.83 40.67
C ARG A 28 -47.59 -16.85 41.82
N LEU A 29 -48.60 -16.60 42.65
CA LEU A 29 -48.46 -15.78 43.85
C LEU A 29 -47.95 -16.55 45.07
N HIS A 30 -47.64 -17.84 44.93
CA HIS A 30 -47.22 -18.72 46.03
C HIS A 30 -48.19 -18.74 47.22
N ILE A 31 -49.51 -18.65 46.96
CA ILE A 31 -50.57 -18.73 47.97
C ILE A 31 -51.42 -19.98 47.79
N SER A 32 -52.08 -20.41 48.86
CA SER A 32 -53.06 -21.50 48.76
C SER A 32 -54.34 -21.06 48.03
N GLU A 33 -55.00 -21.98 47.33
CA GLU A 33 -56.31 -21.71 46.71
C GLU A 33 -57.36 -21.24 47.74
N SER A 34 -57.22 -21.73 48.99
CA SER A 34 -58.05 -21.30 50.11
C SER A 34 -57.84 -19.83 50.46
N ALA A 35 -56.58 -19.37 50.54
CA ALA A 35 -56.25 -17.98 50.79
C ALA A 35 -56.78 -17.05 49.68
N LEU A 36 -56.61 -17.44 48.42
CA LEU A 36 -57.19 -16.71 47.29
C LEU A 36 -58.71 -16.62 47.37
N SER A 37 -59.38 -17.73 47.72
CA SER A 37 -60.83 -17.77 47.91
C SER A 37 -61.31 -16.86 49.05
N GLN A 38 -60.53 -16.76 50.14
CA GLN A 38 -60.82 -15.83 51.24
C GLN A 38 -60.67 -14.37 50.80
N TYR A 39 -59.66 -14.03 50.00
CA TYR A 39 -59.48 -12.68 49.46
C TYR A 39 -60.62 -12.27 48.52
N VAL A 40 -61.01 -13.15 47.59
CA VAL A 40 -62.12 -12.88 46.65
C VAL A 40 -63.47 -12.70 47.37
N ARG A 41 -63.67 -13.40 48.49
CA ARG A 41 -64.89 -13.28 49.31
C ARG A 41 -64.84 -12.13 50.32
N GLY A 42 -63.73 -11.40 50.40
CA GLY A 42 -63.52 -10.36 51.41
C GLY A 42 -63.45 -10.87 52.85
N LYS A 43 -63.18 -12.17 53.05
CA LYS A 43 -63.07 -12.78 54.39
C LYS A 43 -61.69 -12.58 55.02
N ALA A 44 -60.68 -12.26 54.22
CA ALA A 44 -59.34 -11.94 54.66
C ALA A 44 -58.80 -10.76 53.86
N THR A 45 -57.99 -9.92 54.50
CA THR A 45 -57.32 -8.79 53.85
C THR A 45 -55.84 -9.15 53.67
N PRO A 46 -55.31 -9.18 52.44
CA PRO A 46 -53.88 -9.40 52.22
C PRO A 46 -53.05 -8.23 52.74
N GLY A 47 -51.83 -8.51 53.20
CA GLY A 47 -50.86 -7.45 53.51
C GLY A 47 -50.38 -6.70 52.26
N LEU A 48 -49.77 -5.53 52.43
CA LEU A 48 -49.32 -4.66 51.34
C LEU A 48 -48.43 -5.38 50.32
N ALA A 49 -47.46 -6.20 50.77
CA ALA A 49 -46.58 -6.94 49.87
C ALA A 49 -47.36 -7.90 48.94
N MET A 50 -48.41 -8.54 49.47
CA MET A 50 -49.28 -9.43 48.71
C MET A 50 -50.19 -8.63 47.77
N LEU A 51 -50.70 -7.47 48.19
CA LEU A 51 -51.44 -6.56 47.30
C LEU A 51 -50.60 -6.09 46.11
N VAL A 52 -49.33 -5.72 46.34
CA VAL A 52 -48.40 -5.35 45.25
C VAL A 52 -48.11 -6.53 44.34
N ALA A 53 -47.94 -7.73 44.89
CA ALA A 53 -47.74 -8.94 44.08
C ALA A 53 -48.97 -9.26 43.21
N ILE A 54 -50.17 -9.16 43.79
CA ILE A 54 -51.45 -9.31 43.05
C ILE A 54 -51.57 -8.24 41.96
N ALA A 55 -51.25 -6.98 42.25
CA ALA A 55 -51.32 -5.89 41.28
C ALA A 55 -50.35 -6.09 40.11
N ARG A 56 -49.12 -6.54 40.39
CA ARG A 56 -48.12 -6.88 39.36
C ARG A 56 -48.53 -8.07 38.50
N GLU A 57 -49.01 -9.16 39.10
CA GLU A 57 -49.45 -10.33 38.34
C GLU A 57 -50.67 -10.00 37.46
N LEU A 58 -51.54 -9.12 37.94
CA LEU A 58 -52.69 -8.64 37.18
C LEU A 58 -52.36 -7.47 36.26
N ASP A 59 -51.11 -6.98 36.22
CA ASP A 59 -50.69 -5.80 35.45
C ASP A 59 -51.66 -4.61 35.60
N VAL A 60 -51.93 -4.23 36.85
CA VAL A 60 -52.79 -3.11 37.23
C VAL A 60 -52.13 -2.24 38.29
N SER A 61 -52.55 -0.98 38.39
CA SER A 61 -52.14 -0.13 39.50
C SER A 61 -52.71 -0.64 40.83
N LEU A 62 -51.98 -0.42 41.93
CA LEU A 62 -52.47 -0.75 43.27
C LEU A 62 -53.75 0.02 43.62
N ASP A 63 -53.84 1.27 43.14
CA ASP A 63 -55.02 2.12 43.27
C ASP A 63 -56.23 1.51 42.55
N LEU A 64 -56.04 1.00 41.33
CA LEU A 64 -57.10 0.28 40.62
C LEU A 64 -57.52 -0.97 41.39
N LEU A 65 -56.56 -1.77 41.87
CA LEU A 65 -56.84 -3.01 42.60
C LEU A 65 -57.60 -2.78 43.91
N VAL A 66 -57.27 -1.72 44.67
CA VAL A 66 -57.82 -1.48 46.02
C VAL A 66 -59.03 -0.55 45.99
N LEU A 67 -58.98 0.52 45.21
CA LEU A 67 -59.98 1.60 45.17
C LEU A 67 -60.90 1.51 43.94
N GLY A 68 -60.50 0.76 42.92
CA GLY A 68 -61.28 0.62 41.68
C GLY A 68 -61.16 1.82 40.73
N VAL A 69 -60.19 2.70 40.94
CA VAL A 69 -59.92 3.87 40.09
C VAL A 69 -58.58 3.70 39.38
N ASP A 70 -58.58 3.85 38.06
CA ASP A 70 -57.34 3.93 37.30
C ASP A 70 -56.93 5.39 37.23
N ARG A 71 -55.81 5.73 37.87
CA ARG A 71 -55.20 7.06 37.73
C ARG A 71 -54.09 6.93 36.70
N GLU A 72 -54.37 7.27 35.45
CA GLU A 72 -53.31 7.45 34.45
C GLU A 72 -52.40 8.60 34.91
N PRO A 73 -51.08 8.39 35.07
CA PRO A 73 -50.17 9.50 35.25
C PRO A 73 -50.14 10.33 33.95
N ALA A 74 -50.24 11.66 34.07
CA ALA A 74 -50.12 12.55 32.92
C ALA A 74 -48.78 12.30 32.21
N ALA A 75 -48.80 12.18 30.87
CA ALA A 75 -47.61 11.94 30.07
C ALA A 75 -46.54 13.01 30.35
N PRO A 76 -45.26 12.65 30.58
CA PRO A 76 -44.20 13.64 30.75
C PRO A 76 -44.04 14.49 29.49
N ASP A 77 -43.88 15.80 29.65
CA ASP A 77 -43.53 16.69 28.54
C ASP A 77 -42.05 16.51 28.19
N TYR A 78 -41.77 15.77 27.11
CA TYR A 78 -40.42 15.52 26.61
C TYR A 78 -39.89 16.64 25.69
N GLY A 79 -40.67 17.68 25.39
CA GLY A 79 -40.32 18.70 24.39
C GLY A 79 -39.04 19.46 24.73
N GLU A 80 -38.86 19.84 25.99
CA GLU A 80 -37.68 20.59 26.45
C GLU A 80 -36.39 19.76 26.41
N PHE A 81 -36.47 18.48 26.77
CA PHE A 81 -35.33 17.56 26.72
C PHE A 81 -34.89 17.27 25.27
N VAL A 82 -35.86 17.06 24.37
CA VAL A 82 -35.59 16.86 22.94
C VAL A 82 -34.90 18.09 22.33
N ALA A 83 -35.38 19.30 22.65
CA ALA A 83 -34.75 20.54 22.19
C ALA A 83 -33.29 20.68 22.68
N HIS A 84 -33.01 20.28 23.93
CA HIS A 84 -31.65 20.30 24.48
C HIS A 84 -30.72 19.29 23.77
N LEU A 85 -31.22 18.09 23.47
CA LEU A 85 -30.47 17.08 22.71
C LEU A 85 -30.18 17.55 21.29
N GLU A 86 -31.17 18.10 20.58
CA GLU A 86 -31.00 18.63 19.23
C GLU A 86 -29.95 19.76 19.21
N TYR A 87 -29.99 20.66 20.19
CA TYR A 87 -28.99 21.71 20.33
C TYR A 87 -27.58 21.15 20.55
N ALA A 88 -27.41 20.17 21.43
CA ALA A 88 -26.12 19.54 21.69
C ALA A 88 -25.57 18.79 20.47
N PHE A 89 -26.42 18.06 19.74
CA PHE A 89 -26.02 17.36 18.51
C PHE A 89 -25.64 18.32 17.40
N ASN A 90 -26.41 19.39 17.20
CA ASN A 90 -26.11 20.40 16.19
C ASN A 90 -24.80 21.12 16.49
N ARG A 91 -24.53 21.43 17.76
CA ARG A 91 -23.26 22.00 18.19
C ARG A 91 -22.08 21.05 17.94
N SER A 92 -22.19 19.77 18.32
CA SER A 92 -21.14 18.78 18.08
C SER A 92 -20.84 18.56 16.59
N ARG A 93 -21.88 18.58 15.74
CA ARG A 93 -21.73 18.51 14.29
C ARG A 93 -21.03 19.75 13.72
N ALA A 94 -21.38 20.95 14.19
CA ALA A 94 -20.73 22.19 13.78
C ALA A 94 -19.24 22.22 14.20
N GLU A 95 -18.92 21.80 15.41
CA GLU A 95 -17.54 21.68 15.91
C GLU A 95 -16.73 20.66 15.08
N SER A 96 -17.35 19.53 14.72
CA SER A 96 -16.72 18.50 13.87
C SER A 96 -16.47 18.99 12.44
N ALA A 97 -17.41 19.73 11.85
CA ALA A 97 -17.25 20.33 10.53
C ALA A 97 -16.10 21.34 10.53
N SER A 98 -16.06 22.23 11.52
CA SER A 98 -14.97 23.21 11.70
C SER A 98 -13.60 22.54 11.84
N THR A 99 -13.53 21.41 12.57
CA THR A 99 -12.28 20.65 12.73
C THR A 99 -11.82 20.05 11.41
N ARG A 100 -12.72 19.46 10.63
CA ARG A 100 -12.39 18.91 9.30
C ARG A 100 -11.88 19.99 8.35
N ASP A 101 -12.53 21.14 8.32
CA ASP A 101 -12.12 22.27 7.48
C ASP A 101 -10.76 22.83 7.90
N TYR A 102 -10.43 22.79 9.20
CA TYR A 102 -9.13 23.18 9.69
C TYR A 102 -8.04 22.18 9.26
N VAL A 103 -8.28 20.88 9.40
CA VAL A 103 -7.36 19.82 8.96
C VAL A 103 -7.11 19.91 7.45
N ALA A 104 -8.15 20.12 6.64
CA ALA A 104 -8.02 20.27 5.20
C ALA A 104 -7.13 21.45 4.81
N ARG A 105 -7.31 22.62 5.46
CA ARG A 105 -6.48 23.81 5.22
C ARG A 105 -5.03 23.62 5.63
N VAL A 106 -4.78 23.01 6.79
CA VAL A 106 -3.42 22.69 7.25
C VAL A 106 -2.76 21.70 6.29
N GLY A 107 -3.48 20.67 5.83
CA GLY A 107 -2.98 19.70 4.87
C GLY A 107 -2.58 20.32 3.53
N ALA A 108 -3.41 21.23 3.00
CA ALA A 108 -3.10 21.95 1.76
C ALA A 108 -1.85 22.85 1.90
N ALA A 109 -1.75 23.60 3.00
CA ALA A 109 -0.60 24.46 3.26
C ALA A 109 0.71 23.65 3.44
N LEU A 110 0.64 22.50 4.09
CA LEU A 110 1.79 21.61 4.26
C LEU A 110 2.24 21.02 2.92
N ALA A 111 1.29 20.58 2.07
CA ALA A 111 1.60 20.05 0.74
C ALA A 111 2.31 21.09 -0.14
N GLU A 112 1.83 22.33 -0.13
CA GLU A 112 2.47 23.44 -0.86
C GLU A 112 3.88 23.73 -0.34
N GLN A 113 4.09 23.72 0.99
CA GLN A 113 5.43 23.89 1.57
C GLN A 113 6.37 22.74 1.20
N ILE A 114 5.90 21.48 1.22
CA ILE A 114 6.69 20.32 0.80
C ILE A 114 7.08 20.47 -0.67
N GLU A 115 6.13 20.81 -1.54
CA GLU A 115 6.40 21.00 -2.97
C GLU A 115 7.40 22.14 -3.22
N GLY A 116 7.27 23.24 -2.49
CA GLY A 116 8.20 24.37 -2.55
C GLY A 116 9.62 23.99 -2.13
N VAL A 117 9.77 23.27 -1.01
CA VAL A 117 11.08 22.78 -0.52
C VAL A 117 11.68 21.77 -1.50
N VAL A 118 10.88 20.85 -2.05
CA VAL A 118 11.34 19.90 -3.07
C VAL A 118 11.81 20.63 -4.32
N LYS A 119 11.08 21.64 -4.82
CA LYS A 119 11.52 22.43 -5.98
C LYS A 119 12.81 23.20 -5.71
N ALA A 120 12.93 23.82 -4.52
CA ALA A 120 14.12 24.58 -4.13
C ALA A 120 15.35 23.66 -3.99
N THR A 121 15.20 22.52 -3.32
CA THR A 121 16.29 21.54 -3.17
C THR A 121 16.65 20.86 -4.50
N LEU A 122 15.68 20.61 -5.38
CA LEU A 122 15.93 20.12 -6.75
C LEU A 122 16.62 21.14 -7.67
N ALA A 123 16.57 22.43 -7.33
CA ALA A 123 17.27 23.50 -8.05
C ALA A 123 18.71 23.70 -7.53
N GLU A 124 18.98 23.36 -6.27
CA GLU A 124 20.29 23.52 -5.62
C GLU A 124 21.17 22.25 -5.64
N ALA A 125 20.60 21.07 -5.91
CA ALA A 125 21.36 19.82 -5.93
C ALA A 125 22.19 19.63 -7.21
N ALA A 126 23.44 19.20 -7.01
CA ALA A 126 24.48 18.83 -7.98
C ALA A 126 23.99 17.88 -9.13
N PRO A 127 24.80 17.61 -10.19
CA PRO A 127 24.30 17.20 -11.50
C PRO A 127 23.34 16.02 -11.40
N ARG A 128 22.10 16.27 -11.80
CA ARG A 128 21.02 15.28 -11.83
C ARG A 128 21.51 14.03 -12.54
N GLY A 129 21.63 12.94 -11.78
CA GLY A 129 21.75 11.63 -12.38
C GLY A 129 20.59 11.39 -13.36
N LEU A 130 20.83 10.56 -14.34
CA LEU A 130 19.80 10.13 -15.28
C LEU A 130 18.97 9.02 -14.64
N THR A 131 17.66 9.09 -14.84
CA THR A 131 16.73 8.04 -14.43
C THR A 131 16.90 6.79 -15.29
N THR A 132 16.47 5.62 -14.81
CA THR A 132 16.51 4.37 -15.59
C THR A 132 15.82 4.50 -16.95
N ALA A 133 14.68 5.21 -17.02
CA ALA A 133 13.96 5.44 -18.27
C ALA A 133 14.79 6.28 -19.26
N GLU A 134 15.53 7.27 -18.78
CA GLU A 134 16.42 8.09 -19.60
C GLU A 134 17.64 7.30 -20.08
N ILE A 135 18.19 6.41 -19.26
CA ILE A 135 19.27 5.50 -19.71
C ILE A 135 18.76 4.56 -20.79
N ILE A 136 17.59 3.95 -20.61
CA ILE A 136 16.98 3.09 -21.62
C ILE A 136 16.80 3.85 -22.94
N ARG A 137 16.37 5.12 -22.89
CA ARG A 137 16.27 5.97 -24.09
C ARG A 137 17.63 6.24 -24.70
N LEU A 138 18.61 6.71 -23.92
CA LEU A 138 19.98 6.97 -24.38
C LEU A 138 20.62 5.75 -25.04
N GLU A 139 20.50 4.60 -24.40
CA GLU A 139 20.98 3.32 -24.93
C GLU A 139 20.25 2.94 -26.23
N GLY A 140 18.95 3.26 -26.32
CA GLY A 140 18.14 3.16 -27.54
C GLY A 140 18.65 3.99 -28.73
N HIS A 141 19.57 4.94 -28.51
CA HIS A 141 20.26 5.73 -29.54
C HIS A 141 21.75 5.38 -29.72
N SER A 142 22.29 4.47 -28.90
CA SER A 142 23.68 4.03 -28.95
C SER A 142 23.97 3.09 -30.12
N ARG A 143 25.05 3.32 -30.88
CA ARG A 143 25.56 2.37 -31.89
C ARG A 143 26.42 1.29 -31.25
N THR A 144 27.26 1.71 -30.31
CA THR A 144 28.16 0.85 -29.56
C THR A 144 28.10 1.22 -28.09
N THR A 145 27.82 0.22 -27.25
CA THR A 145 27.73 0.38 -25.81
C THR A 145 28.84 -0.40 -25.15
N ARG A 146 29.63 0.28 -24.32
CA ARG A 146 30.78 -0.28 -23.60
C ARG A 146 30.53 -0.13 -22.11
N ILE A 147 30.48 -1.23 -21.38
CA ILE A 147 30.09 -1.27 -19.97
C ILE A 147 31.23 -1.88 -19.17
N ALA A 148 31.72 -1.19 -18.15
CA ALA A 148 32.59 -1.75 -17.13
C ALA A 148 31.81 -1.80 -15.83
N THR A 149 31.50 -2.99 -15.35
CA THR A 149 30.61 -3.15 -14.20
C THR A 149 31.02 -4.31 -13.32
N ALA A 150 30.95 -4.09 -12.02
CA ALA A 150 30.95 -5.15 -11.02
C ALA A 150 29.53 -5.60 -10.63
N ASP A 151 28.49 -5.13 -11.35
CA ASP A 151 27.08 -5.50 -11.17
C ASP A 151 26.42 -5.83 -12.51
N LEU A 152 25.74 -6.97 -12.60
CA LEU A 152 24.87 -7.31 -13.73
C LEU A 152 23.39 -7.37 -13.32
N GLY A 153 23.05 -7.01 -12.08
CA GLY A 153 21.68 -7.05 -11.56
C GLY A 153 20.69 -6.14 -12.31
N SER A 154 21.19 -5.10 -12.96
CA SER A 154 20.38 -4.21 -13.82
C SER A 154 20.00 -4.87 -15.15
N ASP A 155 20.80 -5.82 -15.63
CA ASP A 155 20.57 -6.51 -16.90
C ASP A 155 19.87 -7.87 -16.72
N ILE A 156 20.12 -8.55 -15.61
CA ILE A 156 19.50 -9.83 -15.23
C ILE A 156 19.11 -9.88 -13.76
N VAL A 157 17.93 -10.43 -13.50
CA VAL A 157 17.49 -10.76 -12.15
C VAL A 157 17.67 -12.27 -11.94
N LEU A 158 18.59 -12.66 -11.06
CA LEU A 158 18.77 -14.06 -10.69
C LEU A 158 17.77 -14.43 -9.59
N LEU A 159 16.84 -15.33 -9.88
CA LEU A 159 15.86 -15.85 -8.93
C LEU A 159 16.38 -17.17 -8.33
N GLY A 160 16.59 -17.16 -7.01
CA GLY A 160 17.03 -18.37 -6.28
C GLY A 160 18.49 -18.74 -6.55
N PHE A 161 19.39 -17.77 -6.71
CA PHE A 161 20.82 -18.05 -6.83
C PHE A 161 21.38 -18.61 -5.52
N ASP A 162 21.70 -19.90 -5.54
CA ASP A 162 22.57 -20.53 -4.54
C ASP A 162 23.98 -20.66 -5.15
N PRO A 163 25.01 -19.98 -4.60
CA PRO A 163 26.38 -20.09 -5.08
C PRO A 163 26.93 -21.54 -5.01
N ALA A 164 26.33 -22.43 -4.20
CA ALA A 164 26.70 -23.83 -4.12
C ALA A 164 26.00 -24.74 -5.16
N ALA A 165 24.95 -24.25 -5.83
CA ALA A 165 24.16 -25.01 -6.81
C ALA A 165 23.75 -24.16 -8.03
N PRO A 166 24.70 -23.73 -8.88
CA PRO A 166 24.47 -22.79 -9.97
C PRO A 166 23.50 -23.27 -11.06
N ASP A 167 23.29 -24.58 -11.19
CA ASP A 167 22.42 -25.16 -12.22
C ASP A 167 20.92 -24.96 -11.94
N GLY A 168 20.54 -24.68 -10.68
CA GLY A 168 19.14 -24.50 -10.27
C GLY A 168 18.61 -23.07 -10.37
N ALA A 169 19.49 -22.07 -10.55
CA ALA A 169 19.09 -20.67 -10.51
C ALA A 169 18.28 -20.28 -11.76
N GLN A 170 17.06 -19.81 -11.55
CA GLN A 170 16.25 -19.21 -12.61
C GLN A 170 16.71 -17.78 -12.87
N SER A 171 16.54 -17.29 -14.10
CA SER A 171 16.91 -15.92 -14.46
C SER A 171 15.73 -15.24 -15.14
N ALA A 172 15.46 -14.00 -14.76
CA ALA A 172 14.46 -13.14 -15.37
C ALA A 172 15.12 -11.94 -16.03
N ALA A 173 14.42 -11.36 -17.00
CA ALA A 173 14.84 -10.15 -17.71
C ALA A 173 14.91 -8.96 -16.75
N GLY A 174 16.04 -8.25 -16.77
CA GLY A 174 16.18 -6.95 -16.12
C GLY A 174 15.55 -5.82 -16.95
N PRO A 175 15.45 -4.61 -16.40
CA PRO A 175 14.90 -3.44 -17.08
C PRO A 175 15.59 -3.13 -18.42
N PHE A 176 16.89 -3.40 -18.54
CA PHE A 176 17.66 -3.13 -19.77
C PHE A 176 17.55 -4.23 -20.83
N THR A 177 17.05 -5.43 -20.50
CA THR A 177 17.00 -6.54 -21.47
C THR A 177 16.21 -6.17 -22.73
N GLY A 178 15.12 -5.40 -22.60
CA GLY A 178 14.31 -4.97 -23.74
C GLY A 178 15.08 -4.07 -24.72
N VAL A 179 15.85 -3.10 -24.21
CA VAL A 179 16.64 -2.20 -25.06
C VAL A 179 17.85 -2.92 -25.67
N VAL A 180 18.53 -3.78 -24.89
CA VAL A 180 19.65 -4.60 -25.38
C VAL A 180 19.20 -5.49 -26.54
N THR A 181 18.09 -6.21 -26.39
CA THR A 181 17.56 -7.08 -27.46
C THR A 181 17.13 -6.28 -28.69
N GLY A 182 16.46 -5.14 -28.51
CA GLY A 182 16.09 -4.24 -29.60
C GLY A 182 17.31 -3.70 -30.35
N ASN A 183 18.39 -3.39 -29.64
CA ASN A 183 19.62 -2.89 -30.21
C ASN A 183 20.41 -3.95 -30.97
N ILE A 184 20.50 -5.17 -30.43
CA ILE A 184 21.13 -6.30 -31.13
C ILE A 184 20.41 -6.60 -32.44
N LYS A 185 19.07 -6.54 -32.47
CA LYS A 185 18.28 -6.68 -33.72
C LYS A 185 18.61 -5.60 -34.76
N LYS A 186 18.98 -4.40 -34.32
CA LYS A 186 19.46 -3.30 -35.18
C LYS A 186 20.93 -3.44 -35.58
N GLY A 187 21.61 -4.53 -35.18
CA GLY A 187 23.02 -4.79 -35.49
C GLY A 187 24.01 -4.04 -34.59
N ARG A 188 23.55 -3.43 -33.49
CA ARG A 188 24.40 -2.67 -32.55
C ARG A 188 25.20 -3.62 -31.67
N THR A 189 26.28 -3.13 -31.08
CA THR A 189 27.22 -3.97 -30.31
C THR A 189 27.38 -3.53 -28.88
N TYR A 190 27.51 -4.51 -28.00
CA TYR A 190 27.74 -4.40 -26.58
C TYR A 190 29.03 -5.10 -26.21
N THR A 191 29.87 -4.42 -25.43
CA THR A 191 31.07 -5.01 -24.85
C THR A 191 31.09 -4.75 -23.35
N TYR A 192 31.04 -5.82 -22.57
CA TYR A 192 31.08 -5.80 -21.11
C TYR A 192 32.50 -6.14 -20.64
N ALA A 193 33.05 -5.34 -19.74
CA ALA A 193 34.15 -5.70 -18.86
C ALA A 193 33.56 -6.06 -17.50
N ILE A 194 33.84 -7.28 -17.04
CA ILE A 194 33.31 -7.86 -15.79
C ILE A 194 34.47 -8.41 -14.95
N PRO A 195 34.32 -8.54 -13.62
CA PRO A 195 35.37 -9.11 -12.80
C PRO A 195 35.65 -10.58 -13.16
N GLU A 196 36.86 -11.05 -12.89
CA GLU A 196 37.22 -12.45 -13.03
C GLU A 196 36.43 -13.34 -12.04
N GLY A 197 36.06 -14.54 -12.49
CA GLY A 197 35.52 -15.58 -11.61
C GLY A 197 34.36 -16.37 -12.19
N ALA A 198 34.16 -17.58 -11.64
CA ALA A 198 33.09 -18.48 -12.08
C ALA A 198 31.69 -17.87 -11.95
N GLU A 199 31.45 -17.09 -10.89
CA GLU A 199 30.18 -16.36 -10.69
C GLU A 199 29.89 -15.39 -11.84
N TRP A 200 30.89 -14.62 -12.26
CA TRP A 200 30.75 -13.62 -13.32
C TRP A 200 30.56 -14.26 -14.69
N ARG A 201 31.29 -15.35 -14.97
CA ARG A 201 31.07 -16.17 -16.17
C ARG A 201 29.65 -16.75 -16.21
N PHE A 202 29.15 -17.19 -15.05
CA PHE A 202 27.79 -17.70 -14.92
C PHE A 202 26.76 -16.59 -15.21
N LYS A 203 26.89 -15.42 -14.56
CA LYS A 203 26.03 -14.26 -14.81
C LYS A 203 26.04 -13.81 -16.28
N ALA A 204 27.21 -13.72 -16.90
CA ALA A 204 27.35 -13.41 -18.32
C ALA A 204 26.65 -14.44 -19.22
N THR A 205 26.79 -15.73 -18.89
CA THR A 205 26.09 -16.81 -19.60
C THR A 205 24.57 -16.68 -19.48
N ARG A 206 24.05 -16.36 -18.29
CA ARG A 206 22.61 -16.14 -18.06
C ARG A 206 22.10 -14.92 -18.80
N LEU A 207 22.82 -13.80 -18.79
CA LEU A 207 22.47 -12.61 -19.55
C LEU A 207 22.33 -12.93 -21.05
N ARG A 208 23.29 -13.66 -21.63
CA ARG A 208 23.20 -14.12 -23.02
C ARG A 208 21.95 -14.94 -23.31
N GLN A 209 21.64 -15.90 -22.43
CA GLN A 209 20.46 -16.76 -22.57
C GLN A 209 19.16 -15.97 -22.49
N VAL A 210 19.06 -15.05 -21.52
CA VAL A 210 17.88 -14.18 -21.34
C VAL A 210 17.68 -13.26 -22.54
N VAL A 211 18.75 -12.63 -23.03
CA VAL A 211 18.72 -11.78 -24.25
C VAL A 211 18.31 -12.60 -25.48
N ALA A 212 18.86 -13.80 -25.65
CA ALA A 212 18.48 -14.69 -26.74
C ALA A 212 16.99 -15.07 -26.69
N LEU A 213 16.50 -15.46 -25.50
CA LEU A 213 15.12 -15.86 -25.27
C LEU A 213 14.14 -14.70 -25.52
N VAL A 214 14.33 -13.56 -24.86
CA VAL A 214 13.46 -12.38 -24.98
C VAL A 214 13.51 -11.80 -26.40
N GLY A 215 14.69 -11.81 -27.01
CA GLY A 215 14.88 -11.33 -28.37
C GLY A 215 14.33 -12.27 -29.44
N GLY A 216 14.07 -13.54 -29.14
CA GLY A 216 13.85 -14.56 -30.17
C GLY A 216 15.05 -14.71 -31.10
N LEU A 217 16.26 -14.61 -30.55
CA LEU A 217 17.54 -14.65 -31.27
C LEU A 217 18.26 -15.96 -30.99
N SER A 218 19.07 -16.43 -31.94
CA SER A 218 20.01 -17.52 -31.67
C SER A 218 21.16 -17.05 -30.79
N LEU A 219 21.73 -17.93 -29.97
CA LEU A 219 22.90 -17.60 -29.14
C LEU A 219 24.08 -17.12 -29.99
N ALA A 220 24.31 -17.74 -31.16
CA ALA A 220 25.33 -17.30 -32.10
C ALA A 220 25.08 -15.87 -32.63
N ALA A 221 23.82 -15.47 -32.82
CA ALA A 221 23.50 -14.09 -33.18
C ALA A 221 23.81 -13.14 -32.03
N VAL A 222 23.46 -13.52 -30.79
CA VAL A 222 23.80 -12.74 -29.59
C VAL A 222 25.32 -12.58 -29.46
N ASP A 223 26.11 -13.64 -29.64
CA ASP A 223 27.58 -13.62 -29.46
C ASP A 223 28.35 -12.72 -30.43
N ARG A 224 27.77 -12.47 -31.61
CA ARG A 224 28.36 -11.52 -32.57
C ARG A 224 28.29 -10.09 -32.05
N HIS A 225 27.22 -9.77 -31.32
CA HIS A 225 26.87 -8.42 -30.89
C HIS A 225 27.11 -8.18 -29.40
N LEU A 226 27.10 -9.20 -28.55
CA LEU A 226 27.26 -9.10 -27.10
C LEU A 226 28.55 -9.82 -26.69
N ARG A 227 29.52 -9.06 -26.20
CA ARG A 227 30.87 -9.55 -25.88
C ARG A 227 31.18 -9.31 -24.41
N PHE A 228 31.92 -10.23 -23.80
CA PHE A 228 32.37 -10.12 -22.42
C PHE A 228 33.88 -10.30 -22.35
N HIS A 229 34.51 -9.47 -21.53
CA HIS A 229 35.93 -9.52 -21.18
C HIS A 229 36.03 -9.60 -19.67
N GLU A 230 36.86 -10.50 -19.18
CA GLU A 230 37.18 -10.54 -17.76
C GLU A 230 38.17 -9.43 -17.40
N SER A 231 38.26 -9.08 -16.13
CA SER A 231 39.20 -8.09 -15.62
C SER A 231 39.64 -8.46 -14.22
N ALA A 232 40.96 -8.54 -14.01
CA ALA A 232 41.56 -8.60 -12.68
C ALA A 232 41.56 -7.23 -11.97
N ARG A 233 41.30 -6.13 -12.69
CA ARG A 233 41.23 -4.78 -12.12
C ARG A 233 39.89 -4.54 -11.43
N SER A 234 39.92 -3.73 -10.36
CA SER A 234 38.70 -3.25 -9.71
C SER A 234 37.87 -2.41 -10.69
N LEU A 235 36.60 -2.77 -10.85
CA LEU A 235 35.62 -2.08 -11.69
C LEU A 235 34.69 -1.18 -10.87
N VAL A 236 35.19 -0.65 -9.74
CA VAL A 236 34.44 0.20 -8.82
C VAL A 236 35.13 1.58 -8.73
N PRO A 237 34.45 2.68 -9.12
CA PRO A 237 33.08 2.73 -9.63
C PRO A 237 32.97 2.16 -11.05
N GLY A 238 31.80 1.61 -11.38
CA GLY A 238 31.50 1.18 -12.74
C GLY A 238 31.27 2.38 -13.66
N PHE A 239 31.30 2.15 -14.96
CA PHE A 239 30.97 3.17 -15.95
C PHE A 239 30.42 2.57 -17.24
N VAL A 240 29.65 3.38 -17.95
CA VAL A 240 29.08 3.05 -19.26
C VAL A 240 29.44 4.14 -20.26
N ILE A 241 29.87 3.73 -21.44
CA ILE A 241 30.22 4.59 -22.55
C ILE A 241 29.25 4.26 -23.70
N TYR A 242 28.46 5.26 -24.10
CA TYR A 242 27.59 5.21 -25.26
C TYR A 242 28.21 6.01 -26.39
N ASP A 243 28.45 5.37 -27.53
CA ASP A 243 28.73 6.10 -28.76
C ASP A 243 27.39 6.27 -29.50
N THR A 244 26.77 7.44 -29.35
CA THR A 244 25.42 7.68 -29.86
C THR A 244 25.44 8.00 -31.35
N ASP A 245 24.32 7.69 -32.03
CA ASP A 245 24.11 8.12 -33.41
C ASP A 245 23.48 9.52 -33.42
N PRO A 246 24.20 10.59 -33.83
CA PRO A 246 23.69 11.94 -33.82
C PRO A 246 22.41 12.10 -34.65
N ALA A 247 22.29 11.35 -35.75
CA ALA A 247 21.10 11.41 -36.60
C ALA A 247 19.87 10.80 -35.92
N SER A 248 20.08 9.78 -35.07
CA SER A 248 18.97 9.19 -34.31
C SER A 248 18.59 10.01 -33.08
N ALA A 249 19.52 10.83 -32.58
CA ALA A 249 19.42 11.57 -31.33
C ALA A 249 18.81 12.98 -31.51
N ALA A 250 18.78 13.50 -32.74
CA ALA A 250 18.45 14.89 -33.03
C ALA A 250 17.08 15.36 -32.51
N ASP A 251 16.09 14.46 -32.48
CA ASP A 251 14.71 14.78 -32.07
C ASP A 251 14.38 14.35 -30.63
N ASP A 252 15.35 13.79 -29.88
CA ASP A 252 15.10 13.33 -28.51
C ASP A 252 15.50 14.42 -27.48
N PRO A 253 14.54 14.97 -26.69
CA PRO A 253 14.80 16.05 -25.73
C PRO A 253 15.79 15.66 -24.61
N LEU A 254 16.07 14.36 -24.43
CA LEU A 254 17.13 13.91 -23.55
C LEU A 254 18.49 14.47 -23.99
N PHE A 255 18.77 14.56 -25.29
CA PHE A 255 20.05 15.02 -25.82
C PHE A 255 20.27 16.52 -25.64
N GLU A 256 19.20 17.31 -25.63
CA GLU A 256 19.28 18.71 -25.20
C GLU A 256 19.69 18.81 -23.73
N ARG A 257 19.10 17.97 -22.87
CA ARG A 257 19.41 17.95 -21.43
C ARG A 257 20.84 17.49 -21.13
N ILE A 258 21.39 16.54 -21.90
CA ILE A 258 22.74 16.01 -21.68
C ILE A 258 23.78 16.60 -22.64
N ALA A 259 23.44 17.69 -23.34
CA ALA A 259 24.32 18.31 -24.34
C ALA A 259 25.70 18.67 -23.75
N ASP A 260 25.72 19.23 -22.54
CA ASP A 260 26.95 19.61 -21.83
C ASP A 260 27.85 18.41 -21.45
N PHE A 261 27.28 17.20 -21.45
CA PHE A 261 27.98 15.94 -21.13
C PHE A 261 28.26 15.08 -22.36
N THR A 262 27.87 15.54 -23.55
CA THR A 262 28.06 14.83 -24.80
C THR A 262 29.30 15.38 -25.51
N ASP A 263 30.22 14.52 -25.90
CA ASP A 263 31.36 14.91 -26.73
C ASP A 263 30.85 15.38 -28.11
N PRO A 264 31.02 16.67 -28.48
CA PRO A 264 30.46 17.22 -29.71
C PRO A 264 31.11 16.64 -30.97
N SER A 265 32.32 16.08 -30.87
CA SER A 265 33.05 15.52 -32.01
C SER A 265 32.69 14.06 -32.27
N THR A 266 32.37 13.30 -31.23
CA THR A 266 32.12 11.86 -31.33
C THR A 266 30.69 11.45 -31.04
N GLY A 267 29.85 12.34 -30.48
CA GLY A 267 28.52 12.00 -29.96
C GLY A 267 28.59 11.07 -28.75
N ARG A 268 29.72 11.02 -28.04
CA ARG A 268 29.93 10.09 -26.94
C ARG A 268 29.35 10.64 -25.65
N VAL A 269 28.70 9.77 -24.90
CA VAL A 269 28.23 10.05 -23.54
C VAL A 269 28.83 9.03 -22.59
N VAL A 270 29.43 9.49 -21.50
CA VAL A 270 30.04 8.63 -20.47
C VAL A 270 29.28 8.83 -19.17
N LEU A 271 28.86 7.73 -18.56
CA LEU A 271 28.15 7.73 -17.28
C LEU A 271 28.96 6.94 -16.26
N SER A 272 29.08 7.46 -15.05
CA SER A 272 29.53 6.68 -13.89
C SER A 272 28.32 6.01 -13.24
N THR A 273 28.49 4.76 -12.82
CA THR A 273 27.45 3.97 -12.14
C THR A 273 27.84 3.74 -10.69
N SER A 274 27.01 4.20 -9.76
CA SER A 274 27.12 3.83 -8.34
C SER A 274 26.35 2.55 -8.07
N TYR A 275 27.01 1.59 -7.42
CA TYR A 275 26.43 0.29 -7.06
C TYR A 275 25.27 0.41 -6.06
N THR A 276 25.38 1.37 -5.14
CA THR A 276 24.48 1.47 -3.99
C THR A 276 23.13 2.10 -4.35
N ASP A 277 23.12 3.03 -5.29
CA ASP A 277 21.97 3.92 -5.50
C ASP A 277 21.36 3.83 -6.90
N GLN A 278 21.92 3.01 -7.81
CA GLN A 278 21.52 2.95 -9.23
C GLN A 278 21.46 4.34 -9.90
N ILE A 279 22.31 5.26 -9.42
CA ILE A 279 22.42 6.61 -9.98
C ILE A 279 23.44 6.58 -11.10
N TYR A 280 23.01 7.03 -12.28
CA TYR A 280 23.85 7.20 -13.45
C TYR A 280 24.24 8.66 -13.58
N VAL A 281 25.49 8.99 -13.27
CA VAL A 281 25.96 10.38 -13.29
C VAL A 281 26.72 10.65 -14.58
N PRO A 282 26.27 11.60 -15.41
CA PRO A 282 27.04 12.03 -16.58
C PRO A 282 28.42 12.55 -16.19
N VAL A 283 29.44 12.07 -16.89
CA VAL A 283 30.83 12.47 -16.70
C VAL A 283 31.14 13.64 -17.63
N GLU A 284 31.80 14.67 -17.11
CA GLU A 284 32.18 15.83 -17.94
C GLU A 284 33.07 15.42 -19.13
N PRO A 285 32.88 16.02 -20.33
CA PRO A 285 33.59 15.64 -21.55
C PRO A 285 35.12 15.62 -21.42
N LYS A 286 35.69 16.51 -20.61
CA LYS A 286 37.15 16.59 -20.37
C LYS A 286 37.74 15.31 -19.76
N TYR A 287 36.92 14.45 -19.15
CA TYR A 287 37.35 13.17 -18.57
C TYR A 287 37.06 11.96 -19.47
N HIS A 288 36.30 12.12 -20.56
CA HIS A 288 35.87 11.00 -21.42
C HIS A 288 37.06 10.20 -21.96
N GLN A 289 38.10 10.88 -22.45
CA GLN A 289 39.29 10.23 -23.00
C GLN A 289 39.98 9.33 -21.96
N ARG A 290 40.04 9.78 -20.70
CA ARG A 290 40.64 9.00 -19.61
C ARG A 290 39.81 7.75 -19.31
N VAL A 291 38.49 7.88 -19.22
CA VAL A 291 37.58 6.74 -18.98
C VAL A 291 37.64 5.74 -20.13
N VAL A 292 37.64 6.21 -21.38
CA VAL A 292 37.81 5.36 -22.55
C VAL A 292 39.16 4.64 -22.52
N ALA A 293 40.25 5.33 -22.23
CA ALA A 293 41.57 4.70 -22.15
C ALA A 293 41.63 3.61 -21.07
N ASP A 294 41.05 3.87 -19.90
CA ASP A 294 40.96 2.91 -18.79
C ASP A 294 40.10 1.69 -19.16
N TYR A 295 39.00 1.89 -19.88
CA TYR A 295 38.18 0.81 -20.44
C TYR A 295 38.97 -0.05 -21.43
N GLU A 296 39.64 0.57 -22.40
CA GLU A 296 40.38 -0.14 -23.43
C GLU A 296 41.56 -0.92 -22.84
N GLU A 297 42.22 -0.38 -21.81
CA GLU A 297 43.24 -1.09 -21.05
C GLU A 297 42.66 -2.30 -20.30
N THR A 298 41.50 -2.12 -19.65
CA THR A 298 40.77 -3.18 -18.96
C THR A 298 40.43 -4.34 -19.90
N VAL A 299 39.79 -4.04 -21.02
CA VAL A 299 39.39 -5.02 -22.06
C VAL A 299 40.61 -5.69 -22.71
N ARG A 300 41.73 -4.97 -22.89
CA ARG A 300 42.98 -5.52 -23.44
C ARG A 300 43.71 -6.43 -22.47
N SER A 301 43.63 -6.14 -21.18
CA SER A 301 44.33 -6.90 -20.14
C SER A 301 43.70 -8.27 -19.87
N GLY A 302 42.39 -8.41 -20.09
CA GLY A 302 41.66 -9.63 -19.79
C GLY A 302 41.23 -10.44 -21.02
N PRO A 303 41.11 -11.77 -20.87
CA PRO A 303 40.66 -12.62 -21.95
C PRO A 303 39.20 -12.31 -22.33
N ARG A 304 38.92 -12.35 -23.63
CA ARG A 304 37.54 -12.38 -24.11
C ARG A 304 36.91 -13.72 -23.75
N LEU A 305 35.75 -13.69 -23.10
CA LEU A 305 35.00 -14.91 -22.83
C LEU A 305 34.50 -15.53 -24.14
N THR A 306 34.70 -16.84 -24.24
CA THR A 306 34.10 -17.68 -25.26
C THR A 306 33.08 -18.58 -24.59
N PHE A 307 31.92 -18.73 -25.21
CA PHE A 307 30.85 -19.56 -24.71
C PHE A 307 30.71 -20.74 -25.66
N ALA A 308 30.73 -21.94 -25.10
CA ALA A 308 30.50 -23.18 -25.83
C ALA A 308 29.01 -23.42 -26.11
#